data_AF-A0A8B5X4V5-F1
#
_entry.id   AF-A0A8B5X4V5-F1
#
_cell.length_a   1.000
_cell.length_b   1.000
_cell.length_c   1.000
_cell.angle_alpha   90.00
_cell.angle_beta   90.00
_cell.angle_gamma   90.00
#
_symmetry.space_group_name_H-M   'P 1'
#
loop_
_entity.id
_entity.type
_entity.pdbx_description
1 polymer ?
#
loop_
_entity_poly.entity_id
_entity_poly.type
_entity_poly.pdbx_seq_one_letter_code
_entity_poly.pdbx_strand_id
1 'polypeptide(L)'
;MTALSPRRIGALALRYLYLLRGSWIRVVELAYWPTVQMILWGFITQYLAGHSDVLMQTAGLLLAGVLLWDILFRSQLGVSVVFFEELRSRNLGQLFISPLRPIELILALILVSLARTFIGVGFAILLAIPFYGFNLFEIGPPLLGFFLNLLLMGWGIGLMVASLVLRYGMGAEGIAWAAIFALAPLCGIYYPIAILPDWLQPLA
;
A
#
# COMPACT_ATOMS: atom_id res chain seq x y z
N MET A 1 -13.32 -19.67 -26.14
CA MET A 1 -12.80 -18.67 -25.17
C MET A 1 -11.83 -19.39 -24.24
N THR A 2 -10.56 -18.99 -24.19
CA THR A 2 -9.47 -19.72 -23.50
C THR A 2 -9.58 -19.61 -21.97
N ALA A 3 -9.86 -20.68 -21.22
CA ALA A 3 -10.07 -20.61 -19.76
C ALA A 3 -8.98 -19.82 -18.98
N LEU A 4 -9.35 -19.22 -17.85
CA LEU A 4 -8.42 -18.57 -16.92
C LEU A 4 -7.29 -19.55 -16.55
N SER A 5 -6.03 -19.13 -16.67
CA SER A 5 -4.88 -19.99 -16.45
C SER A 5 -4.03 -19.51 -15.26
N PRO A 6 -4.03 -20.24 -14.12
CA PRO A 6 -3.14 -19.96 -12.99
C PRO A 6 -1.67 -19.94 -13.38
N ARG A 7 -1.28 -20.74 -14.38
CA ARG A 7 0.10 -20.77 -14.91
C ARG A 7 0.51 -19.44 -15.54
N ARG A 8 -0.39 -18.79 -16.29
CA ARG A 8 -0.10 -17.48 -16.91
C ARG A 8 0.00 -16.37 -15.87
N ILE A 9 -0.92 -16.37 -14.91
CA ILE A 9 -0.91 -15.43 -13.78
C ILE A 9 0.40 -15.57 -13.00
N GLY A 10 0.77 -16.82 -12.64
CA GLY A 10 2.00 -17.11 -11.93
C GLY A 10 3.25 -16.73 -12.71
N ALA A 11 3.32 -17.01 -14.01
CA ALA A 11 4.45 -16.62 -14.86
C ALA A 11 4.62 -15.10 -14.94
N LEU A 12 3.51 -14.36 -15.05
CA LEU A 12 3.53 -12.91 -15.10
C LEU A 12 3.92 -12.30 -13.75
N ALA A 13 3.38 -12.82 -12.65
CA ALA A 13 3.78 -12.42 -11.29
C ALA A 13 5.28 -12.70 -11.05
N LEU A 14 5.77 -13.85 -11.47
CA LEU A 14 7.19 -14.23 -11.37
C LEU A 14 8.08 -13.27 -12.17
N ARG A 15 7.67 -12.87 -13.37
CA ARG A 15 8.39 -11.86 -14.18
C ARG A 15 8.54 -10.55 -13.40
N TYR A 16 7.47 -10.04 -12.78
CA TYR A 16 7.57 -8.83 -11.97
C TYR A 16 8.43 -9.01 -10.72
N LEU A 17 8.37 -10.17 -10.07
CA LEU A 17 9.24 -10.48 -8.93
C LEU A 17 10.72 -10.58 -9.33
N TYR A 18 11.02 -11.10 -10.52
CA TYR A 18 12.38 -11.12 -11.06
C TYR A 18 12.87 -9.73 -11.43
N LEU A 19 12.01 -8.87 -11.98
CA LEU A 19 12.35 -7.46 -12.19
C LEU A 19 12.63 -6.71 -10.88
N LEU A 20 11.93 -7.07 -9.80
CA LEU A 20 12.19 -6.53 -8.48
C LEU A 20 13.54 -7.04 -7.93
N ARG A 21 13.77 -8.35 -7.98
CA ARG A 21 15.01 -8.98 -7.47
C ARG A 21 16.26 -8.65 -8.30
N GLY A 22 16.10 -8.36 -9.58
CA GLY A 22 17.19 -8.01 -10.49
C GLY A 22 17.92 -6.71 -10.09
N SER A 23 17.34 -5.91 -9.20
CA SER A 23 17.99 -4.74 -8.61
C SER A 23 17.78 -4.73 -7.11
N TRP A 24 18.82 -5.07 -6.36
CA TRP A 24 18.79 -5.04 -4.88
C TRP A 24 18.38 -3.66 -4.34
N ILE A 25 18.69 -2.59 -5.07
CA ILE A 25 18.31 -1.21 -4.75
C ILE A 25 16.78 -1.08 -4.68
N ARG A 26 16.03 -1.69 -5.61
CA ARG A 26 14.55 -1.64 -5.59
C ARG A 26 13.98 -2.35 -4.36
N VAL A 27 14.61 -3.45 -3.93
CA VAL A 27 14.18 -4.17 -2.72
C VAL A 27 14.45 -3.35 -1.47
N VAL A 28 15.63 -2.72 -1.39
CA VAL A 28 15.97 -1.82 -0.28
C VAL A 28 15.02 -0.61 -0.26
N GLU A 29 14.72 -0.02 -1.40
CA GLU A 29 13.82 1.12 -1.51
C GLU A 29 12.40 0.79 -1.00
N LEU A 30 11.91 -0.43 -1.27
CA LEU A 30 10.61 -0.90 -0.76
C LEU A 30 10.56 -0.92 0.78
N ALA A 31 11.65 -1.30 1.44
CA ALA A 31 11.74 -1.36 2.89
C ALA A 31 12.13 -0.01 3.50
N TYR A 32 12.95 0.78 2.80
CA TYR A 32 13.52 2.03 3.27
C TYR A 32 12.44 3.04 3.67
N TRP A 33 11.51 3.33 2.77
CA TRP A 33 10.48 4.34 3.02
C TRP A 33 9.55 3.99 4.20
N PRO A 34 8.96 2.78 4.27
CA PRO A 34 8.21 2.32 5.43
C PRO A 34 9.02 2.39 6.73
N THR A 35 10.30 1.99 6.68
CA THR A 35 11.17 2.00 7.86
C THR A 35 11.43 3.41 8.37
N VAL A 36 11.75 4.33 7.47
CA VAL A 36 11.98 5.73 7.82
C VAL A 36 10.71 6.35 8.40
N GLN A 37 9.54 6.08 7.79
CA GLN A 37 8.27 6.55 8.33
C GLN A 37 7.99 5.97 9.72
N MET A 38 8.21 4.67 9.91
CA MET A 38 8.02 4.02 11.21
C MET A 38 8.94 4.64 12.27
N ILE A 39 10.23 4.79 12.00
CA ILE A 39 11.19 5.38 12.94
C ILE A 39 10.80 6.83 13.28
N LEU A 40 10.46 7.63 12.28
CA LEU A 40 10.06 9.02 12.48
C LEU A 40 8.80 9.10 13.37
N TRP A 41 7.75 8.38 13.00
CA TRP A 41 6.49 8.40 13.74
C TRP A 41 6.62 7.74 15.11
N GLY A 42 7.49 6.75 15.26
CA GLY A 42 7.82 6.16 16.55
C GLY A 42 8.50 7.14 17.50
N PHE A 43 9.45 7.95 17.02
CA PHE A 43 10.03 9.02 17.83
C PHE A 43 9.03 10.11 18.18
N ILE A 44 8.18 10.52 17.23
CA ILE A 44 7.09 11.48 17.51
C ILE A 44 6.16 10.92 18.60
N THR A 45 5.84 9.64 18.52
CA THR A 45 4.99 8.93 19.48
C THR A 45 5.62 8.92 20.87
N GLN A 46 6.90 8.59 20.99
CA GLN A 46 7.63 8.62 22.26
C GLN A 46 7.73 10.04 22.84
N TYR A 47 7.98 11.04 21.98
CA TYR A 47 8.01 12.44 22.40
C TYR A 47 6.66 12.86 22.99
N LEU A 48 5.55 12.55 22.31
CA LEU A 48 4.21 12.90 22.78
C LEU A 48 3.87 12.18 24.09
N ALA A 49 4.24 10.90 24.23
CA ALA A 49 4.00 10.13 25.45
C ALA A 49 4.68 10.73 26.69
N GLY A 50 5.83 11.40 26.52
CA GLY A 50 6.57 12.03 27.62
C GLY A 50 5.97 13.33 28.17
N HIS A 51 4.94 13.90 27.54
CA HIS A 51 4.42 15.24 27.90
C HIS A 51 3.11 15.22 28.70
N SER A 52 2.29 14.16 28.64
CA SER A 52 1.12 13.99 29.52
C SER A 52 0.55 12.57 29.48
N ASP A 53 -0.19 12.16 30.53
CA ASP A 53 -0.85 10.84 30.61
C ASP A 53 -1.89 10.59 29.49
N VAL A 54 -2.61 11.65 29.07
CA VAL A 54 -3.60 11.57 27.97
C VAL A 54 -2.90 11.35 26.63
N LEU A 55 -1.76 12.02 26.42
CA LEU A 55 -0.94 11.84 25.23
C LEU A 55 -0.29 10.45 25.19
N MET A 56 0.04 9.85 26.34
CA MET A 56 0.58 8.49 26.42
C MET A 56 -0.40 7.42 25.90
N GLN A 57 -1.68 7.54 26.22
CA GLN A 57 -2.71 6.61 25.68
C GLN A 57 -2.94 6.83 24.17
N THR A 58 -2.85 8.08 23.71
CA THR A 58 -3.07 8.45 22.30
C THR A 58 -1.87 8.10 21.42
N ALA A 59 -0.67 8.06 21.99
CA ALA A 59 0.58 7.74 21.32
C ALA A 59 0.53 6.36 20.63
N GLY A 60 0.09 5.30 21.34
CA GLY A 60 -0.04 3.97 20.75
C GLY A 60 -1.06 3.89 19.60
N LEU A 61 -2.16 4.64 19.71
CA LEU A 61 -3.19 4.73 18.67
C LEU A 61 -2.66 5.41 17.41
N LEU A 62 -1.84 6.45 17.57
CA LEU A 62 -1.23 7.18 16.46
C LEU A 62 -0.28 6.27 15.67
N LEU A 63 0.59 5.53 16.36
CA LEU A 63 1.53 4.61 15.72
C LEU A 63 0.80 3.47 14.99
N ALA A 64 -0.26 2.93 15.58
CA ALA A 64 -1.14 1.95 14.93
C ALA A 64 -1.80 2.52 13.66
N GLY A 65 -2.34 3.75 13.75
CA GLY A 65 -2.96 4.44 12.62
C GLY A 65 -1.99 4.66 11.45
N VAL A 66 -0.76 5.09 11.75
CA VAL A 66 0.30 5.27 10.73
C VAL A 66 0.65 3.95 10.04
N LEU A 67 0.80 2.85 10.81
CA LEU A 67 1.14 1.54 10.25
C LEU A 67 0.02 1.00 9.35
N LEU A 68 -1.24 1.11 9.79
CA LEU A 68 -2.40 0.70 8.99
C LEU A 68 -2.54 1.55 7.73
N TRP A 69 -2.29 2.86 7.83
CA TRP A 69 -2.25 3.74 6.66
C TRP A 69 -1.17 3.32 5.66
N ASP A 70 0.04 2.99 6.12
CA ASP A 70 1.12 2.55 5.23
C ASP A 70 0.71 1.26 4.48
N ILE A 71 -0.03 0.33 5.09
CA ILE A 71 -0.55 -0.86 4.39
C ILE A 71 -1.44 -0.47 3.19
N LEU A 72 -2.42 0.40 3.41
CA LEU A 72 -3.32 0.87 2.34
C LEU A 72 -2.52 1.56 1.22
N PHE A 73 -1.61 2.46 1.62
CA PHE A 73 -0.78 3.24 0.73
C PHE A 73 0.14 2.36 -0.14
N ARG A 74 0.85 1.40 0.48
CA ARG A 74 1.75 0.46 -0.22
C ARG A 74 0.99 -0.51 -1.11
N SER A 75 -0.20 -0.93 -0.71
CA SER A 75 -1.07 -1.76 -1.54
C SER A 75 -1.45 -1.07 -2.84
N GLN A 76 -1.90 0.19 -2.74
CA GLN A 76 -2.31 1.01 -3.90
C GLN A 76 -1.14 1.29 -4.85
N LEU A 77 -0.01 1.74 -4.32
CA LEU A 77 1.19 1.97 -5.13
C LEU A 77 1.76 0.67 -5.71
N GLY A 78 1.66 -0.44 -4.97
CA GLY A 78 2.10 -1.75 -5.40
C GLY A 78 1.42 -2.21 -6.69
N VAL A 79 0.13 -1.88 -6.88
CA VAL A 79 -0.59 -2.14 -8.13
C VAL A 79 -0.24 -1.10 -9.18
N SER A 80 -0.34 0.19 -8.84
CA SER A 80 -0.21 1.30 -9.79
C SER A 80 1.18 1.36 -10.44
N VAL A 81 2.24 1.28 -9.63
CA VAL A 81 3.62 1.40 -10.10
C VAL A 81 4.01 0.22 -10.99
N VAL A 82 3.61 -1.01 -10.62
CA VAL A 82 3.89 -2.20 -11.45
C VAL A 82 3.17 -2.07 -12.80
N PHE A 83 1.96 -1.53 -12.80
CA PHE A 83 1.24 -1.24 -14.04
C PHE A 83 1.94 -0.15 -14.88
N PHE A 84 2.45 0.91 -14.24
CA PHE A 84 3.22 1.96 -14.92
C PHE A 84 4.53 1.45 -15.51
N GLU A 85 5.16 0.42 -14.92
CA GLU A 85 6.31 -0.25 -15.52
C GLU A 85 5.97 -0.83 -16.91
N GLU A 86 4.76 -1.38 -17.11
CA GLU A 86 4.31 -1.90 -18.41
C GLU A 86 4.04 -0.80 -19.44
N LEU A 87 3.44 0.31 -18.99
CA LEU A 87 3.22 1.49 -19.84
C LEU A 87 4.54 2.11 -20.30
N ARG A 88 5.46 2.33 -19.36
CA ARG A 88 6.77 2.94 -19.62
C ARG A 88 7.65 2.05 -20.51
N SER A 89 7.56 0.73 -20.36
CA SER A 89 8.25 -0.23 -21.22
C SER A 89 7.57 -0.44 -22.58
N ARG A 90 6.42 0.21 -22.84
CA ARG A 90 5.61 0.05 -24.06
C ARG A 90 5.23 -1.41 -24.34
N ASN A 91 5.14 -2.23 -23.29
CA ASN A 91 4.98 -3.67 -23.40
C ASN A 91 3.51 -4.13 -23.28
N LEU A 92 2.58 -3.24 -22.90
CA LEU A 92 1.15 -3.55 -22.83
C LEU A 92 0.59 -4.09 -24.15
N GLY A 93 0.99 -3.54 -25.30
CA GLY A 93 0.56 -4.03 -26.61
C GLY A 93 1.00 -5.47 -26.86
N GLN A 94 2.25 -5.80 -26.51
CA GLN A 94 2.79 -7.15 -26.67
C GLN A 94 2.07 -8.16 -25.75
N LEU A 95 1.75 -7.76 -24.51
CA LEU A 95 0.99 -8.58 -23.57
C LEU A 95 -0.41 -8.90 -24.10
N PHE A 96 -1.12 -7.93 -24.68
CA PHE A 96 -2.49 -8.13 -25.17
C PHE A 96 -2.59 -8.78 -26.57
N ILE A 97 -1.49 -8.87 -27.31
CA ILE A 97 -1.40 -9.71 -28.53
C ILE A 97 -1.23 -11.19 -28.16
N SER A 98 -0.60 -11.46 -27.01
CA SER A 98 -0.51 -12.80 -26.45
C SER A 98 -1.88 -13.30 -25.96
N PRO A 99 -2.09 -14.61 -25.73
CA PRO A 99 -3.37 -15.15 -25.24
C PRO A 99 -3.67 -14.79 -23.76
N LEU A 100 -3.08 -13.72 -23.22
CA LEU A 100 -3.26 -13.22 -21.86
C LEU A 100 -4.56 -12.42 -21.75
N ARG A 101 -5.36 -12.71 -20.72
CA ARG A 101 -6.59 -11.94 -20.43
C ARG A 101 -6.30 -10.73 -19.54
N PRO A 102 -7.07 -9.64 -19.66
CA PRO A 102 -6.96 -8.50 -18.74
C PRO A 102 -7.12 -8.89 -17.26
N ILE A 103 -8.01 -9.84 -16.95
CA ILE A 103 -8.17 -10.33 -15.58
C ILE A 103 -6.95 -11.10 -15.08
N GLU A 104 -6.22 -11.80 -15.96
CA GLU A 104 -4.98 -12.50 -15.58
C GLU A 104 -3.86 -11.49 -15.28
N LEU A 105 -3.81 -10.38 -16.02
CA LEU A 105 -2.93 -9.25 -15.71
C LEU A 105 -3.28 -8.63 -14.35
N ILE A 106 -4.55 -8.32 -14.10
CA ILE A 106 -5.02 -7.73 -12.83
C ILE A 106 -4.65 -8.64 -11.65
N LEU A 107 -4.90 -9.94 -11.76
CA LEU A 107 -4.54 -10.89 -10.70
C LEU A 107 -3.03 -10.97 -10.47
N ALA A 108 -2.21 -10.89 -11.53
CA ALA A 108 -0.76 -10.84 -11.39
C ALA A 108 -0.29 -9.55 -10.71
N LEU A 109 -0.88 -8.40 -11.04
CA LEU A 109 -0.59 -7.12 -10.37
C LEU A 109 -0.95 -7.18 -8.89
N ILE A 110 -2.11 -7.74 -8.54
CA ILE A 110 -2.55 -7.95 -7.15
C ILE A 110 -1.54 -8.82 -6.40
N LEU A 111 -1.15 -9.98 -6.95
CA LEU A 111 -0.17 -10.87 -6.30
C LEU A 111 1.19 -10.20 -6.06
N VAL A 112 1.67 -9.41 -7.02
CA VAL A 112 2.94 -8.69 -6.88
C VAL A 112 2.82 -7.56 -5.87
N SER A 113 1.71 -6.81 -5.89
CA SER A 113 1.46 -5.75 -4.91
C SER A 113 1.39 -6.29 -3.48
N LEU A 114 0.79 -7.48 -3.31
CA LEU A 114 0.76 -8.19 -2.04
C LEU A 114 2.18 -8.51 -1.56
N ALA A 115 3.00 -9.11 -2.43
CA ALA A 115 4.40 -9.42 -2.12
C ALA A 115 5.21 -8.16 -1.78
N ARG A 116 5.07 -7.08 -2.56
CA ARG A 116 5.73 -5.79 -2.30
C ARG A 116 5.31 -5.18 -0.96
N THR A 117 4.01 -5.25 -0.63
CA THR A 117 3.45 -4.74 0.64
C THR A 117 3.98 -5.54 1.82
N PHE A 118 4.04 -6.87 1.73
CA PHE A 118 4.63 -7.71 2.78
C PHE A 118 6.11 -7.42 3.00
N ILE A 119 6.88 -7.20 1.93
CA ILE A 119 8.30 -6.86 2.05
C ILE A 119 8.48 -5.48 2.71
N GLY A 120 7.75 -4.47 2.24
CA GLY A 120 7.88 -3.10 2.76
C GLY A 120 7.36 -2.95 4.19
N VAL A 121 6.08 -3.23 4.39
CA VAL A 121 5.41 -3.07 5.69
C VAL A 121 5.89 -4.12 6.69
N GLY A 122 6.08 -5.37 6.26
CA GLY A 122 6.53 -6.43 7.16
C GLY A 122 7.89 -6.11 7.78
N PHE A 123 8.81 -5.53 7.02
CA PHE A 123 10.09 -5.09 7.56
C PHE A 123 9.93 -3.94 8.58
N ALA A 124 9.05 -2.97 8.31
CA ALA A 124 8.77 -1.87 9.23
C ALA A 124 8.11 -2.34 10.55
N ILE A 125 7.13 -3.25 10.49
CA ILE A 125 6.47 -3.84 11.67
C ILE A 125 7.48 -4.62 12.52
N LEU A 126 8.35 -5.40 11.89
CA LEU A 126 9.38 -6.17 12.60
C LEU A 126 10.34 -5.25 13.36
N LEU A 127 10.62 -4.05 12.85
CA LEU A 127 11.42 -3.04 13.55
C LEU A 127 10.62 -2.29 14.63
N ALA A 128 9.30 -2.17 14.51
CA ALA A 128 8.49 -1.50 15.53
C ALA A 128 8.55 -2.21 16.89
N ILE A 129 8.66 -3.54 16.90
CA ILE A 129 8.71 -4.37 18.11
C ILE A 129 9.95 -4.04 18.97
N PRO A 130 11.21 -4.18 18.50
CA PRO A 130 12.39 -3.92 19.32
C PRO A 130 12.60 -2.43 19.63
N PHE A 131 12.19 -1.51 18.76
CA PHE A 131 12.43 -0.07 18.96
C PHE A 131 11.41 0.60 19.88
N TYR A 132 10.14 0.18 19.81
CA TYR A 132 9.04 0.88 20.48
C TYR A 132 8.24 -0.04 21.41
N GLY A 133 8.56 -1.33 21.49
CA GLY A 133 7.77 -2.32 22.23
C GLY A 133 6.36 -2.51 21.66
N PHE A 134 6.08 -1.95 20.47
CA PHE A 134 4.76 -1.97 19.89
C PHE A 134 4.54 -3.27 19.13
N ASN A 135 3.61 -4.08 19.62
CA ASN A 135 3.26 -5.34 19.00
C ASN A 135 1.90 -5.24 18.31
N LEU A 136 1.91 -4.99 17.00
CA LEU A 136 0.69 -4.93 16.19
C LEU A 136 -0.13 -6.23 16.29
N PHE A 137 0.52 -7.37 16.52
CA PHE A 137 -0.14 -8.67 16.61
C PHE A 137 -0.98 -8.85 17.88
N GLU A 138 -0.85 -7.98 18.88
CA GLU A 138 -1.71 -7.98 20.08
C GLU A 138 -3.17 -7.63 19.77
N ILE A 139 -3.42 -6.96 18.63
CA ILE A 139 -4.77 -6.70 18.12
C ILE A 139 -5.52 -8.01 17.83
N GLY A 140 -4.80 -9.12 17.61
CA GLY A 140 -5.37 -10.46 17.45
C GLY A 140 -6.02 -10.72 16.09
N PRO A 141 -6.97 -11.67 16.00
CA PRO A 141 -7.61 -12.06 14.74
C PRO A 141 -8.23 -10.92 13.91
N PRO A 142 -8.83 -9.86 14.51
CA PRO A 142 -9.34 -8.71 13.76
C PRO A 142 -8.30 -8.03 12.86
N LEU A 143 -7.02 -8.09 13.21
CA LEU A 143 -5.94 -7.51 12.40
C LEU A 143 -5.93 -8.04 10.97
N LEU A 144 -6.18 -9.34 10.79
CA LEU A 144 -6.25 -9.95 9.45
C LEU A 144 -7.41 -9.38 8.63
N GLY A 145 -8.56 -9.14 9.28
CA GLY A 145 -9.72 -8.52 8.65
C GLY A 145 -9.43 -7.10 8.18
N PHE A 146 -8.82 -6.28 9.06
CA PHE A 146 -8.37 -4.93 8.70
C PHE A 146 -7.34 -4.96 7.57
N PHE A 147 -6.34 -5.83 7.67
CA PHE A 147 -5.30 -5.95 6.64
C PHE A 147 -5.88 -6.30 5.27
N LEU A 148 -6.79 -7.27 5.21
CA LEU A 148 -7.47 -7.65 3.96
C LEU A 148 -8.35 -6.52 3.42
N ASN A 149 -9.07 -5.80 4.28
CA ASN A 149 -9.91 -4.68 3.85
C ASN A 149 -9.06 -3.54 3.23
N LEU A 150 -7.96 -3.18 3.90
CA LEU A 150 -7.02 -2.17 3.42
C LEU A 150 -6.33 -2.60 2.12
N LEU A 151 -5.97 -3.88 1.99
CA LEU A 151 -5.45 -4.42 0.74
C LEU A 151 -6.45 -4.28 -0.41
N LEU A 152 -7.69 -4.76 -0.21
CA LEU A 152 -8.75 -4.71 -1.22
C LEU A 152 -9.07 -3.27 -1.63
N MET A 153 -9.16 -2.36 -0.67
CA MET A 153 -9.36 -0.93 -0.92
C MET A 153 -8.19 -0.33 -1.71
N GLY A 154 -6.96 -0.63 -1.30
CA GLY A 154 -5.75 -0.17 -1.99
C GLY A 154 -5.68 -0.67 -3.42
N TRP A 155 -6.00 -1.95 -3.66
CA TRP A 155 -6.07 -2.52 -5.01
C TRP A 155 -7.16 -1.86 -5.84
N GLY A 156 -8.35 -1.61 -5.26
CA GLY A 156 -9.44 -0.90 -5.92
C GLY A 156 -9.01 0.48 -6.40
N ILE A 157 -8.38 1.27 -5.52
CA ILE A 157 -7.85 2.59 -5.86
C ILE A 157 -6.73 2.47 -6.91
N GLY A 158 -5.83 1.49 -6.78
CA GLY A 158 -4.73 1.28 -7.72
C GLY A 158 -5.21 0.92 -9.13
N LEU A 159 -6.25 0.08 -9.24
CA LEU A 159 -6.89 -0.24 -10.51
C LEU A 159 -7.66 0.95 -11.10
N MET A 160 -8.33 1.74 -10.26
CA MET A 160 -8.94 3.01 -10.68
C MET A 160 -7.89 3.95 -11.26
N VAL A 161 -6.77 4.15 -10.57
CA VAL A 161 -5.63 4.96 -11.06
C VAL A 161 -5.09 4.40 -12.38
N ALA A 162 -4.86 3.09 -12.47
CA ALA A 162 -4.40 2.45 -13.70
C ALA A 162 -5.34 2.72 -14.88
N SER A 163 -6.66 2.70 -14.65
CA SER A 163 -7.66 3.01 -15.68
C SER A 163 -7.62 4.48 -16.14
N LEU A 164 -7.39 5.41 -15.20
CA LEU A 164 -7.26 6.84 -15.52
C LEU A 164 -5.98 7.11 -16.32
N VAL A 165 -4.87 6.50 -15.93
CA VAL A 165 -3.59 6.63 -16.66
C VAL A 165 -3.66 5.98 -18.04
N LEU A 166 -4.40 4.88 -18.21
CA LEU A 166 -4.68 4.33 -19.54
C LEU A 166 -5.42 5.32 -20.44
N ARG A 167 -6.35 6.10 -19.88
CA ARG A 167 -7.16 7.07 -20.63
C ARG A 167 -6.42 8.37 -20.94
N TYR A 168 -5.67 8.90 -19.98
CA TYR A 168 -5.02 10.22 -20.06
C TYR A 168 -3.51 10.14 -20.34
N GLY A 169 -2.95 8.93 -20.40
CA GLY A 169 -1.53 8.68 -20.65
C GLY A 169 -0.63 8.85 -19.41
N MET A 170 0.67 8.62 -19.60
CA MET A 170 1.68 8.68 -18.53
C MET A 170 1.84 10.07 -17.89
N GLY A 171 1.37 11.14 -18.53
CA GLY A 171 1.33 12.47 -17.91
C GLY A 171 0.45 12.53 -16.65
N ALA A 172 -0.47 11.56 -16.50
CA ALA A 172 -1.37 11.43 -15.36
C ALA A 172 -0.83 10.53 -14.23
N GLU A 173 0.45 10.10 -14.28
CA GLU A 173 1.06 9.25 -13.25
C GLU A 173 0.92 9.84 -11.83
N GLY A 174 0.96 11.16 -11.70
CA GLY A 174 0.76 11.88 -10.44
C GLY A 174 -0.59 11.60 -9.75
N ILE A 175 -1.60 11.13 -10.50
CA ILE A 175 -2.91 10.75 -9.94
C ILE A 175 -2.77 9.59 -8.96
N ALA A 176 -1.76 8.72 -9.11
CA ALA A 176 -1.52 7.63 -8.16
C ALA A 176 -1.32 8.15 -6.74
N TRP A 177 -0.58 9.25 -6.59
CA TRP A 177 -0.31 9.88 -5.30
C TRP A 177 -1.47 10.79 -4.88
N ALA A 178 -2.01 11.58 -5.81
CA ALA A 178 -3.11 12.49 -5.50
C ALA A 178 -4.36 11.76 -5.02
N ALA A 179 -4.72 10.62 -5.63
CA ALA A 179 -5.91 9.85 -5.25
C ALA A 179 -5.82 9.31 -3.82
N ILE A 180 -4.67 8.74 -3.45
CA ILE A 180 -4.51 8.19 -2.11
C ILE A 180 -4.39 9.31 -1.06
N PHE A 181 -3.65 10.38 -1.33
CA PHE A 181 -3.54 11.51 -0.40
C PHE A 181 -4.82 12.32 -0.29
N ALA A 182 -5.70 12.34 -1.29
CA ALA A 182 -7.01 12.95 -1.18
C ALA A 182 -7.92 12.21 -0.18
N LEU A 183 -7.73 10.91 0.01
CA LEU A 183 -8.46 10.10 1.01
C LEU A 183 -7.88 10.24 2.42
N ALA A 184 -6.57 10.51 2.55
CA ALA A 184 -5.89 10.54 3.84
C ALA A 184 -6.57 11.43 4.92
N PRO A 185 -7.07 12.65 4.60
CA PRO A 185 -7.78 13.47 5.58
C PRO A 185 -9.11 12.87 6.03
N LEU A 186 -9.80 12.15 5.15
CA LEU A 186 -11.08 11.54 5.50
C LEU A 186 -10.89 10.36 6.45
N CYS A 187 -9.76 9.66 6.36
CA CYS A 187 -9.49 8.45 7.13
C CYS A 187 -9.15 8.67 8.62
N GLY A 188 -9.01 9.90 9.11
CA GLY A 188 -8.73 10.17 10.53
C GLY A 188 -7.43 9.53 11.05
N ILE A 189 -6.39 9.45 10.21
CA ILE A 189 -5.14 8.71 10.53
C ILE A 189 -4.40 9.31 11.74
N TYR A 190 -4.32 10.64 11.77
CA TYR A 190 -3.51 11.39 12.72
C TYR A 190 -4.36 12.13 13.76
N TYR A 191 -5.68 12.07 13.64
CA TYR A 191 -6.59 12.87 14.44
C TYR A 191 -7.98 12.23 14.54
N PRO A 192 -8.75 12.51 15.61
CA PRO A 192 -10.12 12.06 15.74
C PRO A 192 -11.04 12.61 14.64
N ILE A 193 -11.91 11.76 14.09
CA ILE A 193 -12.90 12.12 13.06
C ILE A 193 -13.81 13.28 13.51
N ALA A 194 -14.06 13.42 14.82
CA ALA A 194 -14.86 14.50 15.39
C ALA A 194 -14.31 15.93 15.13
N ILE A 195 -13.06 16.06 14.70
CA ILE A 195 -12.46 17.36 14.33
C ILE A 195 -12.90 17.79 12.92
N LEU A 196 -13.34 16.85 12.08
CA LEU A 196 -13.83 17.16 10.75
C LEU A 196 -15.14 17.96 10.85
N PRO A 197 -15.41 18.89 9.90
CA PRO A 197 -16.70 19.56 9.82
C PRO A 197 -17.86 18.55 9.78
N ASP A 198 -18.99 18.88 10.41
CA ASP A 198 -20.13 17.95 10.56
C ASP A 198 -20.63 17.33 9.24
N TRP A 199 -20.50 18.06 8.13
CA TRP A 199 -20.89 17.59 6.80
C TRP A 199 -19.90 16.58 6.18
N LEU A 200 -18.65 16.56 6.66
CA LEU A 200 -17.59 15.67 6.18
C LEU A 200 -17.48 14.39 7.02
N GLN A 201 -17.91 14.44 8.29
CA GLN A 201 -17.90 13.27 9.19
C GLN A 201 -18.62 12.02 8.63
N PRO A 202 -19.76 12.11 7.90
CA PRO A 202 -20.41 10.94 7.31
C PRO A 202 -19.64 10.28 6.16
N LEU A 203 -18.63 10.97 5.61
CA LEU A 203 -17.78 10.46 4.52
C LEU A 203 -16.50 9.80 5.02
N ALA A 204 -16.22 9.89 6.33
CA ALA A 204 -15.05 9.33 6.98
C ALA A 204 -15.16 7.82 7.20
#